data_AF-A0A3R5ZSU6-F1
#
_entry.id   AF-A0A3R5ZSU6-F1
#
_cell.length_a   1.000
_cell.length_b   1.000
_cell.length_c   1.000
_cell.angle_alpha   90.00
_cell.angle_beta   90.00
_cell.angle_gamma   90.00
#
_symmetry.space_group_name_H-M   'P 1'
#
loop_
_entity.id
_entity.type
_entity.pdbx_description
1 polymer ?
#
loop_
_entity_poly.entity_id
_entity_poly.type
_entity_poly.pdbx_seq_one_letter_code
_entity_poly.pdbx_strand_id
1 'polypeptide(L)' 'MHKVTFMLNDEEQKAVDRYLARYNIENKSRWYRETILSHILKTLEEDYPTLFKETEMRR' A
#
# COMPACT_ATOMS: atom_id res chain seq x y z
N MET A 1 12.05 16.83 -5.26
CA MET A 1 11.37 15.96 -4.28
C MET A 1 9.98 16.53 -4.02
N HIS A 2 8.94 15.69 -3.98
CA HIS A 2 7.57 16.12 -3.74
C HIS A 2 7.17 15.76 -2.31
N LYS A 3 6.69 16.75 -1.54
CA LYS A 3 6.20 16.54 -0.17
C LYS A 3 4.75 16.04 -0.24
N VAL A 4 4.46 14.97 0.50
CA VAL A 4 3.11 14.45 0.71
C VAL A 4 2.78 14.62 2.19
N THR A 5 1.57 15.08 2.51
CA THR A 5 1.07 15.23 3.88
C THR A 5 -0.40 14.88 3.88
N PHE A 6 -0.81 14.07 4.85
CA PHE A 6 -2.20 13.70 5.08
C PHE A 6 -2.45 13.72 6.59
N MET A 7 -3.71 13.91 6.96
CA MET A 7 -4.16 13.89 8.35
C MET A 7 -4.87 12.57 8.60
N LEU A 8 -4.63 12.00 9.78
CA LEU A 8 -5.35 10.84 10.29
C LEU A 8 -6.13 11.28 11.52
N ASN A 9 -7.31 10.71 11.71
CA ASN A 9 -8.00 10.85 12.98
C ASN A 9 -7.31 10.00 14.08
N ASP A 10 -7.72 10.18 15.32
CA ASP A 10 -7.11 9.51 16.47
C ASP A 10 -7.18 7.98 16.38
N GLU A 11 -8.27 7.42 15.84
CA GLU A 11 -8.44 5.97 15.71
C GLU A 11 -7.53 5.38 14.64
N GLU A 12 -7.46 6.04 13.48
CA GLU A 12 -6.58 5.69 12.37
C GLU A 12 -5.11 5.73 12.80
N GLN A 13 -4.70 6.80 13.49
CA GLN A 13 -3.34 6.95 13.99
C GLN A 13 -2.99 5.85 15.01
N LYS A 14 -3.90 5.56 15.96
CA LYS A 14 -3.71 4.47 16.94
C LYS A 14 -3.61 3.10 16.26
N ALA A 15 -4.40 2.86 15.22
CA ALA A 15 -4.35 1.60 14.46
C ALA A 15 -3.00 1.42 13.75
N VAL A 16 -2.51 2.48 13.10
CA VAL A 16 -1.19 2.46 12.45
C VAL A 16 -0.08 2.24 13.47
N ASP A 17 -0.07 2.99 14.57
CA ASP A 17 0.98 2.86 15.60
C ASP A 17 1.01 1.46 16.22
N ARG A 18 -0.17 0.87 16.49
CA ARG A 18 -0.27 -0.51 16.97
C ARG A 18 0.30 -1.50 15.96
N TYR A 19 0.00 -1.33 14.67
CA TYR A 19 0.52 -2.20 13.61
C TYR A 19 2.05 -2.09 13.52
N LEU A 20 2.59 -0.88 13.46
CA LEU A 20 4.03 -0.65 13.35
C LEU A 20 4.78 -1.22 14.56
N ALA A 21 4.25 -1.02 15.77
CA ALA A 21 4.82 -1.58 16.99
C ALA A 21 4.81 -3.12 16.98
N ARG A 22 3.69 -3.74 16.56
CA ARG A 22 3.55 -5.20 16.51
C ARG A 22 4.60 -5.87 15.62
N TYR A 23 4.97 -5.24 14.51
CA TYR A 23 5.92 -5.79 13.55
C TYR A 23 7.33 -5.17 13.66
N ASN A 24 7.59 -4.40 14.73
CA ASN A 24 8.85 -3.71 14.98
C ASN A 24 9.33 -2.85 13.79
N ILE A 25 8.40 -2.11 13.19
CA ILE A 25 8.67 -1.24 12.04
C ILE A 25 9.01 0.15 12.55
N GLU A 26 10.29 0.50 12.53
CA GLU A 26 10.78 1.78 13.06
C GLU A 26 10.54 2.95 12.09
N ASN A 27 10.70 2.71 10.78
CA ASN A 27 10.61 3.76 9.77
C ASN A 27 9.18 3.92 9.21
N LYS A 28 8.37 4.75 9.89
CA LYS A 28 6.97 5.00 9.51
C LYS A 28 6.83 5.57 8.10
N SER A 29 7.70 6.52 7.72
CA SER A 29 7.64 7.18 6.41
C SER A 29 7.91 6.20 5.26
N ARG A 30 8.91 5.32 5.44
CA ARG A 30 9.19 4.25 4.49
C ARG A 30 8.00 3.31 4.36
N TRP A 31 7.42 2.90 5.49
CA TRP A 31 6.26 2.01 5.50
C TRP A 31 5.06 2.62 4.76
N TYR A 32 4.66 3.86 5.08
CA TYR A 32 3.58 4.55 4.37
C TYR A 32 3.81 4.57 2.85
N ARG A 33 5.03 4.94 2.43
CA ARG A 33 5.38 5.00 1.01
C ARG A 33 5.27 3.63 0.35
N GLU A 34 5.85 2.60 0.94
CA GLU A 34 5.84 1.25 0.39
C GLU A 34 4.41 0.69 0.33
N THR A 35 3.61 0.87 1.37
CA THR A 35 2.21 0.42 1.41
C THR A 35 1.36 1.10 0.35
N ILE A 36 1.42 2.44 0.25
CA ILE A 36 0.64 3.20 -0.74
C ILE A 36 1.07 2.82 -2.16
N LEU A 37 2.38 2.77 -2.44
CA LEU A 37 2.87 2.41 -3.77
C LEU A 37 2.54 0.97 -4.16
N SER A 38 2.67 0.01 -3.23
CA SER A 38 2.34 -1.38 -3.49
C SER A 38 0.86 -1.55 -3.83
N HIS A 39 -0.02 -0.82 -3.13
CA HIS A 39 -1.45 -0.82 -3.43
C HIS A 39 -1.74 -0.24 -4.81
N ILE A 40 -1.21 0.96 -5.12
CA ILE A 40 -1.42 1.62 -6.42
C ILE A 40 -0.92 0.74 -7.57
N LEU A 41 0.30 0.22 -7.48
CA LEU A 41 0.90 -0.61 -8.54
C LEU A 41 0.10 -1.89 -8.77
N LYS A 42 -0.33 -2.55 -7.70
CA LYS A 42 -1.16 -3.76 -7.80
C LYS A 42 -2.50 -3.46 -8.48
N THR A 43 -3.17 -2.37 -8.10
CA THR A 43 -4.42 -1.96 -8.75
C THR A 43 -4.21 -1.61 -10.22
N LEU A 44 -3.12 -0.91 -10.56
CA LEU A 44 -2.81 -0.61 -11.95
C LEU A 44 -2.50 -1.86 -12.79
N GLU A 45 -1.84 -2.87 -12.22
CA GLU A 45 -1.62 -4.16 -12.89
C GLU A 45 -2.93 -4.92 -13.10
N GLU A 46 -3.83 -4.93 -12.10
CA GLU A 46 -5.15 -5.56 -12.19
C GLU A 46 -6.07 -4.87 -13.22
N ASP A 47 -6.00 -3.55 -13.32
CA ASP A 47 -6.80 -2.74 -14.25
C ASP A 47 -6.21 -2.71 -15.67
N TYR A 48 -4.94 -3.12 -15.84
CA TYR A 48 -4.31 -3.15 -17.15
C TYR A 48 -4.99 -4.21 -18.02
N PRO A 49 -5.65 -3.85 -19.13
CA PRO A 49 -6.37 -4.81 -19.95
C PRO A 49 -5.37 -5.77 -20.59
N THR A 50 -5.28 -6.99 -20.05
CA THR A 50 -4.49 -8.06 -20.63
C THR A 50 -5.28 -8.74 -21.75
N LEU A 51 -4.59 -9.13 -22.83
CA LEU A 51 -5.20 -9.78 -23.99
C LEU A 51 -5.90 -11.10 -23.62
N PHE A 52 -5.44 -11.75 -22.54
CA PHE A 52 -6.01 -12.96 -21.97
C PHE A 52 -6.13 -12.79 -20.45
N LYS A 53 -7.19 -13.34 -19.87
CA LYS A 53 -7.33 -13.39 -18.41
C LYS A 53 -6.35 -14.42 -17.83
N GLU A 54 -5.94 -14.27 -16.59
CA GLU A 54 -4.98 -15.19 -15.95
C GLU A 54 -5.43 -16.67 -15.99
N THR A 55 -6.75 -16.90 -15.96
CA THR A 55 -7.40 -18.21 -16.13
C THR A 55 -7.25 -18.81 -17.53
N GLU A 56 -7.01 -17.99 -18.54
CA GLU A 56 -6.80 -18.40 -19.94
C GLU A 56 -5.31 -18.65 -20.23
N MET A 57 -4.40 -18.02 -19.50
CA MET A 57 -2.94 -18.15 -19.69
C MET A 57 -2.33 -19.39 -19.02
N ARG A 58 -2.99 -19.98 -18.01
CA ARG A 58 -2.50 -21.16 -17.27
C ARG A 58 -2.99 -22.51 -17.82
N ARG A 59 -3.57 -22.54 -19.02
CA ARG A 59 -4.04 -23.77 -19.69
C ARG A 59 -3.01 -24.37 -20.62
#